data_AF-A0A9D5FTK8-F1
#
_entry.id   AF-A0A9D5FTK8-F1
#
_cell.length_a   1.000
_cell.length_b   1.000
_cell.length_c   1.000
_cell.angle_alpha   90.00
_cell.angle_beta   90.00
_cell.angle_gamma   90.00
#
_symmetry.space_group_name_H-M   'P 1'
#
loop_
_entity.id
_entity.type
_entity.pdbx_description
1 polymer ?
#
loop_
_entity_poly.entity_id
_entity_poly.type
_entity_poly.pdbx_seq_one_letter_code
_entity_poly.pdbx_strand_id
1 'polypeptide(L)'
;MTATNEMKNCSINEIVVSKNGEQSVLLIVLKNTFQTLPQYLRYLKREYEGAKDLQHENILKVYSLKELDGYGTCIETEWQDARTLAEYIEEGHSEEEKKRVVRSVAAALQYMHENGFVHGGINMDNIYITTKGDNVKLLSIRSRYTDNLKRPVEELKFIAPETKDGTVKIDARADVYALGILVKELGLGQEYQQLIKKSTHFGRYERYSSVEEFLNAFEHPRGTRQTEKKSNTTGSNKQMAIIVAAIVFIGIVAAAYFYSQSDNNGIGFQLSNREIVDSTELQNDLPTTDAPSNDTEATNVSNQQTVTATTTTAAQYTGDNAYLNDIVPQMQIDIDKIYNSSSDISVVRRKVKKYYRGLRATLKDKTQEQLDAFDKAFAEYNNSKK
;
A
#
# COMPACT_ATOMS: atom_id res chain seq x y z
N MET A 1 -10.50 16.98 -45.11
CA MET A 1 -10.53 15.58 -44.65
C MET A 1 -9.10 15.18 -44.34
N THR A 2 -8.70 15.30 -43.08
CA THR A 2 -7.34 15.00 -42.61
C THR A 2 -7.26 13.51 -42.31
N ALA A 3 -6.26 12.81 -42.86
CA ALA A 3 -6.06 11.39 -42.60
C ALA A 3 -5.81 11.16 -41.10
N THR A 4 -6.78 10.58 -40.41
CA THR A 4 -6.70 10.22 -39.01
C THR A 4 -6.12 8.82 -38.88
N ASN A 5 -4.90 8.71 -38.36
CA ASN A 5 -4.36 7.44 -37.90
C ASN A 5 -4.88 7.20 -36.48
N GLU A 6 -5.90 6.35 -36.33
CA GLU A 6 -6.40 5.91 -35.03
C GLU A 6 -5.39 4.94 -34.39
N MET A 7 -4.85 5.29 -33.23
CA MET A 7 -4.10 4.33 -32.42
C MET A 7 -5.08 3.41 -31.70
N LYS A 8 -5.09 2.12 -32.02
CA LYS A 8 -5.96 1.13 -31.38
C LYS A 8 -5.64 1.03 -29.88
N ASN A 9 -6.56 1.51 -29.04
CA ASN A 9 -6.49 1.33 -27.58
C ASN A 9 -7.82 0.76 -27.06
N CYS A 10 -7.78 -0.19 -26.13
CA CYS A 10 -8.94 -0.80 -25.48
C CYS A 10 -9.55 0.08 -24.35
N SER A 11 -8.98 1.25 -24.08
CA SER A 11 -9.47 2.19 -23.08
C SER A 11 -10.74 2.93 -23.52
N ILE A 12 -11.29 3.78 -22.63
CA ILE A 12 -12.39 4.69 -22.95
C ILE A 12 -11.95 5.87 -23.82
N ASN A 13 -10.65 6.12 -23.88
CA ASN A 13 -10.07 7.16 -24.70
C ASN A 13 -9.67 6.60 -26.07
N GLU A 14 -9.66 7.48 -27.04
CA GLU A 14 -9.06 7.31 -28.35
C GLU A 14 -8.01 8.40 -28.52
N ILE A 15 -6.90 8.05 -29.16
CA ILE A 15 -5.79 8.97 -29.40
C ILE A 15 -5.73 9.24 -30.90
N VAL A 16 -5.86 10.51 -31.26
CA VAL A 16 -5.98 10.98 -32.64
C VAL A 16 -4.90 12.00 -32.92
N VAL A 17 -4.09 11.78 -33.96
CA VAL A 17 -3.19 12.83 -34.47
C VAL A 17 -4.00 13.77 -35.36
N SER A 18 -3.96 15.07 -35.05
CA SER A 18 -4.66 16.12 -35.79
C SER A 18 -3.70 17.28 -36.11
N LYS A 19 -4.22 18.31 -36.79
CA LYS A 19 -3.49 19.55 -37.07
C LYS A 19 -4.23 20.74 -36.47
N ASN A 20 -3.49 21.62 -35.80
CA ASN A 20 -3.93 22.94 -35.37
C ASN A 20 -3.11 23.98 -36.16
N GLY A 21 -3.69 24.49 -37.26
CA GLY A 21 -2.94 25.25 -38.26
C GLY A 21 -1.89 24.37 -38.96
N GLU A 22 -0.63 24.79 -38.93
CA GLU A 22 0.50 24.02 -39.48
C GLU A 22 1.09 23.02 -38.46
N GLN A 23 0.76 23.15 -37.17
CA GLN A 23 1.32 22.32 -36.11
C GLN A 23 0.52 21.02 -35.94
N SER A 24 1.22 19.89 -35.92
CA SER A 24 0.61 18.61 -35.55
C SER A 24 0.38 18.57 -34.04
N VAL A 25 -0.77 18.03 -33.64
CA VAL A 25 -1.19 17.89 -32.24
C VAL A 25 -1.73 16.49 -31.98
N LEU A 26 -1.62 16.03 -30.75
CA LEU A 26 -2.21 14.78 -30.31
C LEU A 26 -3.48 15.11 -29.52
N LEU A 27 -4.60 14.53 -29.93
CA LEU A 27 -5.89 14.70 -29.28
C LEU A 27 -6.22 13.43 -28.50
N ILE A 28 -6.56 13.60 -27.24
CA ILE A 28 -7.07 12.54 -26.38
C ILE A 28 -8.56 12.79 -26.22
N VAL A 29 -9.34 11.95 -26.90
CA VAL A 29 -10.78 12.10 -27.03
C VAL A 29 -11.47 10.95 -26.30
N LEU A 30 -12.66 11.18 -25.76
CA LEU A 30 -13.49 10.07 -25.32
C LEU A 30 -14.08 9.41 -26.57
N LYS A 31 -14.10 8.06 -26.61
CA LYS A 31 -14.85 7.36 -27.66
C LYS A 31 -16.32 7.77 -27.61
N ASN A 32 -16.99 7.78 -28.77
CA ASN A 32 -18.36 8.26 -28.92
C ASN A 32 -19.34 7.72 -27.83
N THR A 33 -19.23 6.44 -27.47
CA THR A 33 -20.05 5.79 -26.43
C THR A 33 -19.88 6.37 -25.02
N PHE A 34 -18.80 7.12 -24.76
CA PHE A 34 -18.46 7.69 -23.46
C PHE A 34 -18.54 9.22 -23.41
N GLN A 35 -18.64 9.90 -24.55
CA GLN A 35 -18.64 11.37 -24.64
C GLN A 35 -19.82 12.02 -23.90
N THR A 36 -21.00 11.40 -23.92
CA THR A 36 -22.22 11.93 -23.29
C THR A 36 -22.33 11.61 -21.80
N LEU A 37 -21.42 10.81 -21.25
CA LEU A 37 -21.50 10.28 -19.89
C LEU A 37 -20.71 11.16 -18.91
N PRO A 38 -21.37 11.88 -17.98
CA PRO A 38 -20.72 12.91 -17.16
C PRO A 38 -19.54 12.43 -16.31
N GLN A 39 -19.55 11.16 -15.89
CA GLN A 39 -18.46 10.57 -15.10
C GLN A 39 -17.15 10.46 -15.89
N TYR A 40 -17.20 10.20 -17.19
CA TYR A 40 -16.01 10.09 -18.03
C TYR A 40 -15.49 11.47 -18.44
N LEU A 41 -16.39 12.43 -18.67
CA LEU A 41 -16.02 13.84 -18.83
C LEU A 41 -15.32 14.40 -17.58
N ARG A 42 -15.86 14.13 -16.38
CA ARG A 42 -15.21 14.53 -15.11
C ARG A 42 -13.83 13.91 -14.95
N TYR A 43 -13.68 12.66 -15.37
CA TYR A 43 -12.38 12.01 -15.37
C TYR A 43 -11.40 12.68 -16.33
N LEU A 44 -11.78 12.92 -17.60
CA LEU A 44 -10.91 13.55 -18.57
C LEU A 44 -10.46 14.94 -18.08
N LYS A 45 -11.41 15.73 -17.55
CA LYS A 45 -11.13 17.00 -16.88
C LYS A 45 -10.11 16.85 -15.74
N ARG A 46 -10.27 15.84 -14.87
CA ARG A 46 -9.32 15.60 -13.78
C ARG A 46 -7.91 15.27 -14.27
N GLU A 47 -7.78 14.45 -15.31
CA GLU A 47 -6.44 14.15 -15.86
C GLU A 47 -5.82 15.39 -16.52
N TYR A 48 -6.62 16.21 -17.21
CA TYR A 48 -6.16 17.51 -17.71
C TYR A 48 -5.66 18.41 -16.58
N GLU A 49 -6.45 18.61 -15.52
CA GLU A 49 -6.07 19.45 -14.38
C GLU A 49 -4.79 18.97 -13.70
N GLY A 50 -4.54 17.66 -13.66
CA GLY A 50 -3.32 17.11 -13.09
C GLY A 50 -2.08 17.21 -14.00
N ALA A 51 -2.28 17.48 -15.29
CA ALA A 51 -1.21 17.46 -16.29
C ALA A 51 -0.91 18.83 -16.93
N LYS A 52 -1.83 19.80 -16.86
CA LYS A 52 -1.76 21.08 -17.57
C LYS A 52 -0.52 21.92 -17.22
N ASP A 53 -0.03 21.80 -15.99
CA ASP A 53 1.11 22.61 -15.49
C ASP A 53 2.45 21.88 -15.59
N LEU A 54 2.45 20.60 -16.03
CA LEU A 54 3.68 19.82 -16.17
C LEU A 54 4.49 20.30 -17.37
N GLN A 55 5.74 20.69 -17.13
CA GLN A 55 6.68 21.13 -18.15
C GLN A 55 8.03 20.43 -17.96
N HIS A 56 8.27 19.42 -18.78
CA HIS A 56 9.50 18.64 -18.75
C HIS A 56 9.84 18.15 -20.15
N GLU A 57 11.12 18.05 -20.49
CA GLU A 57 11.55 17.65 -21.85
C GLU A 57 11.01 16.27 -22.26
N ASN A 58 10.90 15.35 -21.29
CA ASN A 58 10.40 14.00 -21.49
C ASN A 58 8.90 13.79 -21.21
N ILE A 59 8.11 14.86 -21.06
CA ILE A 59 6.65 14.77 -20.89
C ILE A 59 5.98 15.47 -22.07
N LEU A 60 4.94 14.84 -22.65
CA LEU A 60 4.10 15.50 -23.64
C LEU A 60 3.38 16.70 -23.01
N LYS A 61 3.75 17.90 -23.43
CA LYS A 61 3.12 19.13 -22.97
C LYS A 61 1.62 19.14 -23.30
N VAL A 62 0.80 19.32 -22.28
CA VAL A 62 -0.64 19.53 -22.44
C VAL A 62 -0.90 20.99 -22.77
N TYR A 63 -1.63 21.26 -23.85
CA TYR A 63 -1.95 22.63 -24.27
C TYR A 63 -3.29 23.10 -23.70
N SER A 64 -4.37 22.37 -23.96
CA SER A 64 -5.71 22.83 -23.59
C SER A 64 -6.70 21.69 -23.45
N LEU A 65 -7.77 21.96 -22.70
CA LEU A 65 -9.00 21.19 -22.75
C LEU A 65 -10.01 21.98 -23.58
N LYS A 66 -10.51 21.39 -24.67
CA LYS A 66 -11.41 22.08 -25.59
C LYS A 66 -12.51 21.17 -26.09
N GLU A 67 -13.51 21.77 -26.71
CA GLU A 67 -14.58 21.05 -27.40
C GLU A 67 -14.34 21.15 -28.90
N LEU A 68 -14.37 20.01 -29.59
CA LEU A 68 -14.18 19.92 -31.04
C LEU A 68 -15.35 19.22 -31.69
N ASP A 69 -15.79 19.73 -32.82
CA ASP A 69 -16.83 19.10 -33.63
C ASP A 69 -16.42 17.67 -34.02
N GLY A 70 -17.31 16.72 -33.77
CA GLY A 70 -17.10 15.29 -34.03
C GLY A 70 -16.35 14.53 -32.93
N TYR A 71 -15.57 15.21 -32.08
CA TYR A 71 -14.80 14.58 -30.99
C TYR A 71 -15.29 14.92 -29.58
N GLY A 72 -16.15 15.94 -29.45
CA GLY A 72 -16.61 16.45 -28.16
C GLY A 72 -15.48 17.06 -27.34
N THR A 73 -15.57 16.95 -26.00
CA THR A 73 -14.49 17.42 -25.12
C THR A 73 -13.23 16.56 -25.29
N CYS A 74 -12.10 17.20 -25.58
CA CYS A 74 -10.80 16.57 -25.79
C CYS A 74 -9.66 17.33 -25.09
N ILE A 75 -8.60 16.61 -24.77
CA ILE A 75 -7.32 17.21 -24.36
C ILE A 75 -6.43 17.32 -25.60
N GLU A 76 -5.92 18.51 -25.86
CA GLU A 76 -4.92 18.77 -26.90
C GLU A 76 -3.52 18.79 -26.27
N THR A 77 -2.59 18.03 -26.83
CA THR A 77 -1.19 17.97 -26.40
C THR A 77 -0.23 18.21 -27.55
N GLU A 78 1.03 18.47 -27.19
CA GLU A 78 2.12 18.48 -28.17
C GLU A 78 2.18 17.16 -28.94
N TRP A 79 2.58 17.26 -30.20
CA TRP A 79 2.89 16.10 -31.02
C TRP A 79 3.98 16.41 -32.03
N GLN A 80 4.80 15.41 -32.27
CA GLN A 80 5.75 15.35 -33.36
C GLN A 80 5.81 13.89 -33.83
N ASP A 81 6.31 13.66 -35.05
CA ASP A 81 6.38 12.31 -35.60
C ASP A 81 7.17 11.39 -34.66
N ALA A 82 6.49 10.35 -34.20
CA ALA A 82 6.96 9.45 -33.18
C ALA A 82 6.30 8.08 -33.35
N ARG A 83 6.95 7.08 -32.77
CA ARG A 83 6.48 5.71 -32.60
C ARG A 83 6.33 5.41 -31.11
N THR A 84 5.50 4.44 -30.76
CA THR A 84 5.42 3.97 -29.37
C THR A 84 6.70 3.23 -28.98
N LEU A 85 6.95 3.09 -27.68
CA LEU A 85 8.06 2.27 -27.21
C LEU A 85 7.86 0.78 -27.56
N ALA A 86 6.60 0.33 -27.63
CA ALA A 86 6.26 -1.01 -28.08
C ALA A 86 6.75 -1.27 -29.52
N GLU A 87 6.53 -0.32 -30.44
CA GLU A 87 7.05 -0.41 -31.81
C GLU A 87 8.58 -0.25 -31.84
N TYR A 88 9.13 0.70 -31.07
CA TYR A 88 10.57 0.95 -30.99
C TYR A 88 11.35 -0.34 -30.68
N ILE A 89 10.96 -1.10 -29.65
CA ILE A 89 11.74 -2.28 -29.24
C ILE A 89 11.77 -3.41 -30.27
N GLU A 90 10.81 -3.46 -31.21
CA GLU A 90 10.79 -4.45 -32.29
C GLU A 90 11.88 -4.20 -33.34
N GLU A 91 12.43 -2.98 -33.40
CA GLU A 91 13.46 -2.58 -34.37
C GLU A 91 14.89 -3.05 -33.99
N GLY A 92 15.06 -3.68 -32.83
CA GLY A 92 16.35 -4.28 -32.45
C GLY A 92 17.39 -3.29 -31.88
N HIS A 93 16.95 -2.27 -31.14
CA HIS A 93 17.86 -1.29 -30.52
C HIS A 93 18.85 -1.89 -29.52
N SER A 94 20.01 -1.24 -29.40
CA SER A 94 21.08 -1.55 -28.47
C SER A 94 20.65 -1.42 -27.01
N GLU A 95 21.41 -2.04 -26.11
CA GLU A 95 21.17 -1.94 -24.68
C GLU A 95 21.28 -0.48 -24.17
N GLU A 96 22.24 0.29 -24.68
CA GLU A 96 22.41 1.69 -24.28
C GLU A 96 21.27 2.60 -24.74
N GLU A 97 20.71 2.36 -25.93
CA GLU A 97 19.48 3.01 -26.38
C GLU A 97 18.31 2.75 -25.43
N LYS A 98 18.11 1.49 -25.06
CA LYS A 98 17.06 1.09 -24.13
C LYS A 98 17.29 1.69 -22.73
N LYS A 99 18.53 1.76 -22.25
CA LYS A 99 18.86 2.44 -20.98
C LYS A 99 18.54 3.93 -21.02
N ARG A 100 18.78 4.62 -22.15
CA ARG A 100 18.37 6.03 -22.32
C ARG A 100 16.86 6.21 -22.18
N VAL A 101 16.08 5.26 -22.70
CA VAL A 101 14.62 5.27 -22.50
C VAL A 101 14.27 5.20 -21.02
N VAL A 102 14.83 4.24 -20.27
CA VAL A 102 14.57 4.11 -18.82
C VAL A 102 14.93 5.38 -18.06
N ARG A 103 16.11 5.97 -18.34
CA ARG A 103 16.55 7.22 -17.70
C ARG A 103 15.58 8.37 -17.95
N SER A 104 15.15 8.53 -19.20
CA SER A 104 14.23 9.61 -19.61
C SER A 104 12.85 9.46 -18.98
N VAL A 105 12.31 8.23 -18.95
CA VAL A 105 11.02 7.95 -18.29
C VAL A 105 11.12 8.19 -16.79
N ALA A 106 12.21 7.76 -16.16
CA ALA A 106 12.44 7.99 -14.74
C ALA A 106 12.62 9.47 -14.41
N ALA A 107 13.31 10.26 -15.24
CA ALA A 107 13.42 11.71 -15.08
C ALA A 107 12.04 12.40 -15.14
N ALA A 108 11.19 12.02 -16.11
CA ALA A 108 9.81 12.50 -16.19
C ALA A 108 9.00 12.16 -14.92
N LEU A 109 9.11 10.93 -14.43
CA LEU A 109 8.40 10.47 -13.24
C LEU A 109 8.89 11.18 -11.97
N GLN A 110 10.20 11.38 -11.83
CA GLN A 110 10.77 12.14 -10.72
C GLN A 110 10.21 13.57 -10.71
N TYR A 111 10.23 14.25 -11.86
CA TYR A 111 9.63 15.58 -11.99
C TYR A 111 8.15 15.60 -11.61
N MET A 112 7.35 14.62 -12.05
CA MET A 112 5.95 14.51 -11.66
C MET A 112 5.79 14.34 -10.15
N HIS A 113 6.62 13.49 -9.52
CA HIS A 113 6.57 13.20 -8.09
C HIS A 113 6.94 14.43 -7.25
N GLU A 114 7.93 15.20 -7.68
CA GLU A 114 8.32 16.48 -7.07
C GLU A 114 7.20 17.52 -7.13
N ASN A 115 6.34 17.44 -8.16
CA ASN A 115 5.14 18.27 -8.29
C ASN A 115 3.89 17.65 -7.63
N GLY A 116 4.03 16.57 -6.87
CA GLY A 116 2.93 15.95 -6.12
C GLY A 116 2.01 15.05 -6.95
N PHE A 117 2.41 14.71 -8.18
CA PHE A 117 1.63 13.85 -9.08
C PHE A 117 2.25 12.48 -9.22
N VAL A 118 1.42 11.43 -9.13
CA VAL A 118 1.82 10.05 -9.42
C VAL A 118 1.21 9.67 -10.75
N HIS A 119 2.01 9.13 -11.67
CA HIS A 119 1.51 8.79 -13.00
C HIS A 119 0.54 7.60 -12.95
N GLY A 120 0.92 6.51 -12.26
CA GLY A 120 0.09 5.35 -11.97
C GLY A 120 -0.45 4.61 -13.21
N GLY A 121 0.21 4.76 -14.36
CA GLY A 121 -0.29 4.33 -15.67
C GLY A 121 0.77 4.17 -16.74
N ILE A 122 2.03 3.98 -16.33
CA ILE A 122 3.14 3.73 -17.24
C ILE A 122 2.94 2.39 -17.95
N ASN A 123 3.11 2.40 -19.27
CA ASN A 123 3.15 1.22 -20.14
C ASN A 123 3.94 1.59 -21.41
N MET A 124 4.19 0.62 -22.29
CA MET A 124 4.95 0.85 -23.53
C MET A 124 4.18 1.64 -24.59
N ASP A 125 2.85 1.68 -24.52
CA ASP A 125 2.00 2.39 -25.48
C ASP A 125 1.88 3.89 -25.17
N ASN A 126 2.19 4.30 -23.94
CA ASN A 126 2.14 5.69 -23.46
C ASN A 126 3.52 6.37 -23.49
N ILE A 127 4.57 5.67 -23.92
CA ILE A 127 5.91 6.21 -24.09
C ILE A 127 6.15 6.32 -25.59
N TYR A 128 6.41 7.53 -26.07
CA TYR A 128 6.69 7.82 -27.46
C TYR A 128 8.16 8.10 -27.67
N ILE A 129 8.72 7.59 -28.76
CA ILE A 129 10.08 7.86 -29.22
C ILE A 129 10.00 8.60 -30.54
N THR A 130 10.54 9.82 -30.56
CA THR A 130 10.45 10.69 -31.72
C THR A 130 11.30 10.14 -32.86
N THR A 131 10.76 10.05 -34.08
CA THR A 131 11.50 9.49 -35.23
C THR A 131 12.76 10.27 -35.58
N LYS A 132 12.77 11.57 -35.26
CA LYS A 132 13.94 12.43 -35.36
C LYS A 132 14.64 12.57 -34.00
N GLY A 133 15.81 11.94 -33.87
CA GLY A 133 16.68 12.09 -32.70
C GLY A 133 16.34 11.21 -31.51
N ASP A 134 15.33 10.33 -31.61
CA ASP A 134 14.95 9.34 -30.60
C ASP A 134 14.74 9.92 -29.18
N ASN A 135 14.16 11.13 -29.10
CA ASN A 135 13.78 11.73 -27.84
C ASN A 135 12.57 10.98 -27.25
N VAL A 136 12.59 10.79 -25.93
CA VAL A 136 11.51 10.13 -25.20
C VAL A 136 10.48 11.15 -24.77
N LYS A 137 9.21 10.85 -25.01
CA LYS A 137 8.04 11.67 -24.67
C LYS A 137 6.99 10.82 -23.96
N LEU A 138 6.76 11.08 -22.69
CA LEU A 138 5.79 10.38 -21.85
C LEU A 138 4.42 11.07 -21.90
N LEU A 139 3.37 10.31 -22.18
CA LEU A 139 2.00 10.77 -22.08
C LEU A 139 1.53 10.76 -20.62
N SER A 140 1.35 11.94 -20.01
CA SER A 140 0.92 12.11 -18.62
C SER A 140 -0.55 11.76 -18.35
N ILE A 141 -1.37 11.60 -19.39
CA ILE A 141 -2.79 11.27 -19.27
C ILE A 141 -2.97 9.76 -19.19
N ARG A 142 -3.36 9.28 -18.00
CA ARG A 142 -3.54 7.84 -17.76
C ARG A 142 -4.80 7.31 -18.41
N SER A 143 -4.70 6.24 -19.20
CA SER A 143 -5.84 5.49 -19.74
C SER A 143 -6.81 4.95 -18.67
N ARG A 144 -8.12 5.01 -18.93
CA ARG A 144 -9.16 4.38 -18.10
C ARG A 144 -9.95 3.31 -18.83
N TYR A 145 -10.39 2.34 -18.05
CA TYR A 145 -11.16 1.19 -18.49
C TYR A 145 -12.43 1.14 -17.65
N THR A 146 -13.54 0.75 -18.28
CA THR A 146 -14.79 0.44 -17.57
C THR A 146 -14.81 -1.04 -17.21
N ASP A 147 -15.70 -1.47 -16.32
CA ASP A 147 -15.82 -2.88 -15.93
C ASP A 147 -16.13 -3.82 -17.12
N ASN A 148 -16.76 -3.28 -18.17
CA ASN A 148 -17.09 -4.02 -19.39
C ASN A 148 -15.94 -4.05 -20.41
N LEU A 149 -14.89 -3.25 -20.22
CA LEU A 149 -13.71 -3.22 -21.07
C LEU A 149 -12.60 -4.06 -20.44
N LYS A 150 -12.19 -5.13 -21.12
CA LYS A 150 -11.01 -5.89 -20.71
C LYS A 150 -9.76 -5.09 -21.02
N ARG A 151 -8.99 -4.79 -19.98
CA ARG A 151 -7.67 -4.19 -20.13
C ARG A 151 -6.71 -5.20 -20.77
N PRO A 152 -5.88 -4.82 -21.76
CA PRO A 152 -4.90 -5.70 -22.37
C PRO A 152 -3.97 -6.32 -21.32
N VAL A 153 -3.58 -7.58 -21.51
CA VAL A 153 -2.70 -8.30 -20.58
C VAL A 153 -1.32 -7.61 -20.52
N GLU A 154 -0.91 -7.05 -21.65
CA GLU A 154 0.31 -6.30 -21.89
C GLU A 154 0.36 -5.02 -21.06
N GLU A 155 -0.79 -4.41 -20.75
CA GLU A 155 -0.85 -3.28 -19.83
C GLU A 155 -0.95 -3.74 -18.37
N LEU A 156 -1.70 -4.83 -18.11
CA LEU A 156 -1.95 -5.34 -16.76
C LEU A 156 -0.67 -5.74 -16.02
N LYS A 157 0.39 -6.11 -16.74
CA LYS A 157 1.71 -6.43 -16.17
C LYS A 157 2.42 -5.22 -15.57
N PHE A 158 2.19 -4.00 -16.07
CA PHE A 158 2.79 -2.77 -15.54
C PHE A 158 2.08 -2.24 -14.28
N ILE A 159 0.87 -2.74 -14.00
CA ILE A 159 0.07 -2.25 -12.89
C ILE A 159 0.51 -2.91 -11.59
N ALA A 160 1.01 -2.08 -10.66
CA ALA A 160 1.32 -2.49 -9.31
C ALA A 160 0.12 -3.17 -8.61
N PRO A 161 0.34 -4.24 -7.82
CA PRO A 161 -0.72 -4.97 -7.11
C PRO A 161 -1.72 -4.08 -6.35
N GLU A 162 -1.24 -3.10 -5.59
CA GLU A 162 -2.07 -2.19 -4.79
C GLU A 162 -2.98 -1.30 -5.65
N THR A 163 -2.57 -1.00 -6.88
CA THR A 163 -3.37 -0.23 -7.84
C THR A 163 -4.55 -1.05 -8.36
N LYS A 164 -4.42 -2.38 -8.44
CA LYS A 164 -5.53 -3.30 -8.78
C LYS A 164 -6.52 -3.42 -7.63
N ASP A 165 -6.00 -3.44 -6.41
CA ASP A 165 -6.81 -3.64 -5.21
C ASP A 165 -7.61 -2.37 -4.83
N GLY A 166 -7.07 -1.18 -5.11
CA GLY A 166 -7.73 0.10 -4.79
C GLY A 166 -8.05 0.21 -3.30
N THR A 167 -7.24 -0.43 -2.47
CA THR A 167 -7.33 -0.47 -1.00
C THR A 167 -6.46 0.59 -0.35
N VAL A 168 -5.40 1.02 -1.04
CA VAL A 168 -4.43 2.00 -0.56
C VAL A 168 -4.28 3.11 -1.60
N LYS A 169 -3.98 4.33 -1.13
CA LYS A 169 -3.62 5.45 -2.00
C LYS A 169 -2.35 5.08 -2.79
N ILE A 170 -2.43 5.27 -4.10
CA ILE A 170 -1.30 5.09 -5.02
C ILE A 170 -0.26 6.16 -4.70
N ASP A 171 1.00 5.76 -4.58
CA ASP A 171 2.16 6.65 -4.39
C ASP A 171 3.23 6.35 -5.45
N ALA A 172 4.37 7.03 -5.35
CA ALA A 172 5.54 6.87 -6.23
C ALA A 172 5.97 5.41 -6.45
N ARG A 173 5.73 4.51 -5.50
CA ARG A 173 6.17 3.10 -5.57
C ARG A 173 5.36 2.27 -6.56
N ALA A 174 4.19 2.77 -6.98
CA ALA A 174 3.46 2.18 -8.10
C ALA A 174 4.17 2.47 -9.44
N ASP A 175 4.75 3.66 -9.60
CA ASP A 175 5.55 4.01 -10.78
C ASP A 175 6.90 3.29 -10.76
N VAL A 176 7.53 3.12 -9.60
CA VAL A 176 8.72 2.27 -9.43
C VAL A 176 8.45 0.82 -9.87
N TYR A 177 7.29 0.26 -9.52
CA TYR A 177 6.91 -1.07 -9.99
C TYR A 177 6.83 -1.12 -11.52
N ALA A 178 6.18 -0.12 -12.13
CA ALA A 178 6.07 -0.04 -13.58
C ALA A 178 7.43 0.15 -14.27
N LEU A 179 8.36 0.91 -13.68
CA LEU A 179 9.75 1.03 -14.15
C LEU A 179 10.50 -0.32 -14.06
N GLY A 180 10.28 -1.11 -13.01
CA GLY A 180 10.84 -2.46 -12.91
C GLY A 180 10.36 -3.39 -14.02
N ILE A 181 9.06 -3.32 -14.35
CA ILE A 181 8.48 -4.05 -15.47
C ILE A 181 9.02 -3.51 -16.81
N LEU A 182 9.17 -2.20 -16.95
CA LEU A 182 9.76 -1.57 -18.13
C LEU A 182 11.17 -2.10 -18.40
N VAL A 183 12.05 -2.11 -17.40
CA VAL A 183 13.41 -2.67 -17.51
C VAL A 183 13.38 -4.14 -17.95
N LYS A 184 12.45 -4.92 -17.42
CA LYS A 184 12.26 -6.32 -17.80
C LYS A 184 11.84 -6.47 -19.26
N GLU A 185 10.88 -5.67 -19.73
CA GLU A 185 10.35 -5.73 -21.11
C GLU A 185 11.38 -5.25 -22.14
N LEU A 186 12.22 -4.28 -21.80
CA LEU A 186 13.33 -3.85 -22.65
C LEU A 186 14.40 -4.94 -22.83
N GLY A 187 14.40 -5.97 -21.98
CA GLY A 187 15.32 -7.09 -22.08
C GLY A 187 16.78 -6.68 -21.80
N LEU A 188 17.01 -5.81 -20.81
CA LEU A 188 18.36 -5.45 -20.40
C LEU A 188 19.11 -6.66 -19.78
N GLY A 189 20.44 -6.57 -19.73
CA GLY A 189 21.33 -7.63 -19.22
C GLY A 189 21.00 -8.17 -17.83
N GLN A 190 21.60 -9.32 -17.49
CA GLN A 190 21.34 -10.06 -16.25
C GLN A 190 21.69 -9.28 -14.98
N GLU A 191 22.56 -8.28 -15.07
CA GLU A 191 22.89 -7.39 -13.94
C GLU A 191 21.67 -6.65 -13.39
N TYR A 192 20.60 -6.47 -14.17
CA TYR A 192 19.38 -5.80 -13.73
C TYR A 192 18.39 -6.71 -13.00
N GLN A 193 18.64 -8.01 -12.88
CA GLN A 193 17.69 -8.97 -12.29
C GLN A 193 17.31 -8.63 -10.83
N GLN A 194 18.27 -8.19 -10.01
CA GLN A 194 17.98 -7.78 -8.63
C GLN A 194 17.17 -6.49 -8.57
N LEU A 195 17.47 -5.53 -9.45
CA LEU A 195 16.71 -4.30 -9.58
C LEU A 195 15.27 -4.59 -9.99
N ILE A 196 15.06 -5.45 -11.00
CA ILE A 196 13.73 -5.87 -11.44
C ILE A 196 13.01 -6.52 -10.25
N LYS A 197 13.61 -7.51 -9.60
CA LYS A 197 13.02 -8.23 -8.47
C LYS A 197 12.59 -7.31 -7.33
N LYS A 198 13.45 -6.37 -6.91
CA LYS A 198 13.14 -5.39 -5.86
C LYS A 198 12.02 -4.44 -6.30
N SER A 199 12.10 -3.89 -7.51
CA SER A 199 11.09 -2.98 -8.05
C SER A 199 9.72 -3.63 -8.21
N THR A 200 9.68 -4.89 -8.63
CA THR A 200 8.43 -5.62 -8.90
C THR A 200 7.92 -6.43 -7.70
N HIS A 201 8.40 -6.13 -6.49
CA HIS A 201 7.98 -6.87 -5.29
C HIS A 201 6.49 -6.68 -4.99
N PHE A 202 5.81 -7.71 -4.48
CA PHE A 202 4.37 -7.64 -4.19
C PHE A 202 4.09 -6.60 -3.09
N GLY A 203 4.80 -6.69 -1.97
CA GLY A 203 4.74 -5.70 -0.89
C GLY A 203 5.38 -4.38 -1.33
N ARG A 204 4.60 -3.30 -1.39
CA ARG A 204 5.06 -1.98 -1.86
C ARG A 204 6.20 -1.39 -1.03
N TYR A 205 6.32 -1.75 0.24
CA TYR A 205 7.39 -1.26 1.15
C TYR A 205 8.74 -1.96 0.92
N GLU A 206 8.74 -3.07 0.18
CA GLU A 206 9.96 -3.81 -0.18
C GLU A 206 10.56 -3.33 -1.52
N ARG A 207 9.88 -2.41 -2.19
CA ARG A 207 10.36 -1.76 -3.42
C ARG A 207 11.25 -0.59 -3.08
N TYR A 208 11.93 -0.03 -4.08
CA TYR A 208 12.54 1.29 -3.95
C TYR A 208 11.47 2.30 -3.53
N SER A 209 11.83 3.15 -2.58
CA SER A 209 10.91 4.11 -1.95
C SER A 209 10.58 5.29 -2.85
N SER A 210 11.48 5.63 -3.78
CA SER A 210 11.38 6.71 -4.76
C SER A 210 11.98 6.31 -6.11
N VAL A 211 11.70 7.13 -7.14
CA VAL A 211 12.30 6.98 -8.47
C VAL A 211 13.81 7.28 -8.44
N GLU A 212 14.25 8.19 -7.56
CA GLU A 212 15.67 8.49 -7.34
C GLU A 212 16.44 7.26 -6.83
N GLU A 213 15.90 6.56 -5.82
CA GLU A 213 16.53 5.34 -5.28
C GLU A 213 16.60 4.24 -6.36
N PHE A 214 15.54 4.12 -7.18
CA PHE A 214 15.52 3.22 -8.33
C PHE A 214 16.60 3.58 -9.36
N LEU A 215 16.72 4.86 -9.73
CA LEU A 215 17.69 5.34 -10.71
C LEU A 215 19.13 5.11 -10.25
N ASN A 216 19.43 5.39 -8.98
CA ASN A 216 20.75 5.12 -8.44
C ASN A 216 21.13 3.64 -8.55
N ALA A 217 20.19 2.73 -8.24
CA ALA A 217 20.40 1.30 -8.41
C ALA A 217 20.49 0.89 -9.90
N PHE A 218 19.80 1.59 -10.79
CA PHE A 218 19.84 1.36 -12.23
C PHE A 218 21.18 1.74 -12.86
N GLU A 219 21.80 2.83 -12.42
CA GLU A 219 23.14 3.22 -12.88
C GLU A 219 24.24 2.31 -12.31
N HIS A 220 24.00 1.66 -11.17
CA HIS A 220 24.97 0.80 -10.48
C HIS A 220 24.48 -0.65 -10.32
N PRO A 221 24.14 -1.36 -11.41
CA PRO A 221 23.48 -2.66 -11.33
C PRO A 221 24.37 -3.76 -10.72
N ARG A 222 25.69 -3.58 -10.76
CA ARG A 222 26.68 -4.47 -10.12
C ARG A 222 27.07 -4.04 -8.69
N GLY A 223 26.77 -2.79 -8.31
CA GLY A 223 27.13 -2.20 -7.01
C GLY A 223 26.29 -2.73 -5.86
N THR A 224 25.11 -3.28 -6.14
CA THR A 224 24.26 -3.93 -5.13
C THR A 224 24.77 -5.30 -4.67
N ARG A 225 25.89 -5.80 -5.25
CA ARG A 225 26.64 -6.93 -4.67
C ARG A 225 27.58 -6.49 -3.52
N GLN A 226 27.70 -5.19 -3.24
CA GLN A 226 28.47 -4.66 -2.12
C GLN A 226 27.76 -3.51 -1.40
N THR A 227 26.55 -3.74 -0.88
CA THR A 227 26.09 -3.10 0.37
C THR A 227 25.13 -4.02 1.15
N GLU A 228 25.38 -5.34 1.16
CA GLU A 228 25.50 -5.93 2.50
C GLU A 228 26.82 -5.41 3.06
N LYS A 229 26.79 -4.17 3.55
CA LYS A 229 27.51 -3.94 4.79
C LYS A 229 26.88 -4.97 5.73
N LYS A 230 27.54 -6.12 5.86
CA LYS A 230 28.06 -6.48 7.17
C LYS A 230 28.72 -5.21 7.69
N SER A 231 27.92 -4.30 8.25
CA SER A 231 28.36 -3.67 9.46
C SER A 231 28.57 -4.88 10.35
N ASN A 232 29.84 -5.28 10.45
CA ASN A 232 30.34 -5.80 11.70
C ASN A 232 30.01 -4.73 12.75
N THR A 233 28.74 -4.68 13.17
CA THR A 233 28.36 -4.23 14.48
C THR A 233 28.52 -5.45 15.39
N THR A 234 29.73 -6.00 15.35
CA THR A 234 30.32 -6.79 16.43
C THR A 234 30.51 -5.93 17.70
N GLY A 235 29.99 -4.69 17.71
CA GLY A 235 29.89 -3.82 18.87
C GLY A 235 28.55 -3.89 19.63
N SER A 236 27.41 -4.27 19.03
CA SER A 236 26.12 -4.06 19.72
C SER A 236 25.73 -5.21 20.64
N ASN A 237 26.06 -6.46 20.32
CA ASN A 237 25.64 -7.59 21.17
C ASN A 237 26.53 -7.71 22.42
N LYS A 238 27.83 -7.36 22.29
CA LYS A 238 28.71 -7.24 23.46
C LYS A 238 28.39 -5.98 24.27
N GLN A 239 28.10 -4.85 23.64
CA GLN A 239 27.71 -3.65 24.39
C GLN A 239 26.31 -3.76 25.01
N MET A 240 25.33 -4.39 24.34
CA MET A 240 24.04 -4.73 24.96
C MET A 240 24.21 -5.79 26.06
N ALA A 241 25.08 -6.79 25.89
CA ALA A 241 25.36 -7.73 26.98
C ALA A 241 26.06 -7.05 28.15
N ILE A 242 26.96 -6.09 27.91
CA ILE A 242 27.62 -5.29 28.95
C ILE A 242 26.61 -4.34 29.63
N ILE A 243 25.72 -3.71 28.87
CA ILE A 243 24.67 -2.82 29.41
C ILE A 243 23.64 -3.62 30.21
N VAL A 244 23.20 -4.77 29.69
CA VAL A 244 22.27 -5.68 30.40
C VAL A 244 22.96 -6.25 31.65
N ALA A 245 24.23 -6.65 31.56
CA ALA A 245 24.99 -7.09 32.74
C ALA A 245 25.19 -5.97 33.76
N ALA A 246 25.42 -4.73 33.32
CA ALA A 246 25.52 -3.56 34.20
C ALA A 246 24.18 -3.23 34.86
N ILE A 247 23.07 -3.31 34.13
CA ILE A 247 21.71 -3.09 34.68
C ILE A 247 21.37 -4.19 35.69
N VAL A 248 21.67 -5.45 35.39
CA VAL A 248 21.47 -6.57 36.32
C VAL A 248 22.37 -6.41 37.55
N PHE A 249 23.63 -6.00 37.39
CA PHE A 249 24.54 -5.76 38.50
C PHE A 249 24.08 -4.59 39.38
N ILE A 250 23.66 -3.47 38.79
CA ILE A 250 23.08 -2.34 39.51
C ILE A 250 21.81 -2.77 40.26
N GLY A 251 20.97 -3.59 39.64
CA GLY A 251 19.78 -4.16 40.28
C GLY A 251 20.10 -5.05 41.47
N ILE A 252 21.13 -5.91 41.35
CA ILE A 252 21.61 -6.77 42.45
C ILE A 252 22.22 -5.94 43.58
N VAL A 253 23.02 -4.92 43.27
CA VAL A 253 23.62 -4.02 44.28
C VAL A 253 22.54 -3.19 44.97
N ALA A 254 21.54 -2.69 44.24
CA ALA A 254 20.41 -1.98 44.82
C ALA A 254 19.55 -2.90 45.71
N ALA A 255 19.28 -4.13 45.28
CA ALA A 255 18.57 -5.11 46.09
C ALA A 255 19.34 -5.48 47.36
N ALA A 256 20.67 -5.67 47.28
CA ALA A 256 21.52 -5.93 48.42
C ALA A 256 21.61 -4.72 49.37
N TYR A 257 21.63 -3.49 48.84
CA TYR A 257 21.59 -2.26 49.64
C TYR A 257 20.24 -2.12 50.36
N PHE A 258 19.12 -2.38 49.68
CA PHE A 258 17.79 -2.39 50.31
C PHE A 258 17.64 -3.50 51.36
N TYR A 259 18.21 -4.67 51.10
CA TYR A 259 18.23 -5.78 52.06
C TYR A 259 19.09 -5.44 53.29
N SER A 260 20.27 -4.84 53.07
CA SER A 260 21.16 -4.37 54.13
C SER A 260 20.62 -3.15 54.89
N GLN A 261 19.73 -2.36 54.28
CA GLN A 261 19.04 -1.24 54.92
C GLN A 261 17.80 -1.73 55.70
N SER A 262 17.23 -2.88 55.30
CA SER A 262 16.14 -3.55 56.02
C SER A 262 16.60 -4.24 57.32
N ASP A 263 17.91 -4.47 57.52
CA ASP A 263 18.46 -5.02 58.77
C ASP A 263 18.85 -3.95 59.81
N ASN A 264 18.66 -2.65 59.52
CA ASN A 264 19.09 -1.56 60.42
C ASN A 264 17.98 -0.67 61.01
N ASN A 265 16.71 -1.02 60.87
CA ASN A 265 15.63 -0.38 61.64
C ASN A 265 14.84 -1.41 62.46
N GLY A 266 15.43 -1.83 63.58
CA GLY A 266 14.71 -2.55 64.62
C GLY A 266 14.23 -1.61 65.72
N ILE A 267 12.91 -1.34 65.80
CA ILE A 267 12.16 -0.97 67.01
C ILE A 267 10.69 -1.30 66.70
N GLY A 268 9.87 -2.05 67.46
CA GLY A 268 9.98 -2.72 68.73
C GLY A 268 8.61 -3.38 68.97
N PHE A 269 8.60 -4.60 69.48
CA PHE A 269 7.42 -5.43 69.71
C PHE A 269 6.68 -5.00 70.99
N GLN A 270 5.37 -4.76 70.92
CA GLN A 270 4.48 -4.81 72.08
C GLN A 270 3.27 -5.69 71.76
N LEU A 271 3.19 -6.80 72.49
CA LEU A 271 2.04 -7.69 72.59
C LEU A 271 0.91 -6.98 73.33
N SER A 272 -0.31 -7.06 72.78
CA SER A 272 -1.52 -7.03 73.59
C SER A 272 -2.27 -8.35 73.41
N ASN A 273 -2.28 -9.12 74.49
CA ASN A 273 -3.01 -10.37 74.68
C ASN A 273 -4.48 -10.25 74.25
N ARG A 274 -5.01 -11.31 73.65
CA ARG A 274 -6.44 -11.62 73.75
C ARG A 274 -6.60 -13.11 74.02
N GLU A 275 -6.91 -13.40 75.28
CA GLU A 275 -7.31 -14.71 75.76
C GLU A 275 -8.71 -15.09 75.26
N ILE A 276 -8.87 -16.40 75.12
CA ILE A 276 -10.09 -17.19 74.92
C ILE A 276 -10.96 -17.07 76.18
N VAL A 277 -12.29 -16.97 76.06
CA VAL A 277 -13.29 -17.81 76.79
C VAL A 277 -14.65 -17.76 76.05
N ASP A 278 -15.11 -18.96 75.73
CA ASP A 278 -16.43 -19.44 75.31
C ASP A 278 -17.43 -19.44 76.48
N SER A 279 -18.73 -19.17 76.24
CA SER A 279 -19.86 -19.87 76.88
C SER A 279 -21.24 -19.34 76.42
N THR A 280 -21.99 -20.25 75.79
CA THR A 280 -23.42 -20.60 75.99
C THR A 280 -24.57 -19.71 75.48
N GLU A 281 -25.26 -20.26 74.47
CA GLU A 281 -26.71 -20.55 74.34
C GLU A 281 -27.76 -19.48 74.70
N LEU A 282 -28.62 -19.11 73.73
CA LEU A 282 -30.02 -19.60 73.61
C LEU A 282 -30.76 -18.92 72.44
N GLN A 283 -31.27 -19.77 71.53
CA GLN A 283 -32.65 -19.89 71.04
C GLN A 283 -33.50 -18.69 70.53
N ASN A 284 -34.20 -19.01 69.43
CA ASN A 284 -35.58 -18.63 69.02
C ASN A 284 -35.78 -17.58 67.91
N ASP A 285 -36.00 -18.11 66.71
CA ASP A 285 -37.27 -18.13 65.95
C ASP A 285 -38.11 -16.85 65.70
N LEU A 286 -38.41 -16.71 64.40
CA LEU A 286 -39.46 -15.99 63.65
C LEU A 286 -40.84 -15.83 64.36
N PRO A 287 -41.80 -14.95 63.91
CA PRO A 287 -42.29 -14.91 62.51
C PRO A 287 -42.94 -13.59 62.00
N THR A 288 -43.62 -13.71 60.83
CA THR A 288 -44.67 -12.88 60.17
C THR A 288 -44.23 -12.22 58.85
N THR A 289 -44.58 -12.78 57.67
CA THR A 289 -45.82 -12.60 56.86
C THR A 289 -46.01 -11.14 56.38
N ASP A 290 -46.27 -10.77 55.13
CA ASP A 290 -46.91 -11.44 53.98
C ASP A 290 -46.74 -10.60 52.68
N ALA A 291 -46.89 -11.31 51.54
CA ALA A 291 -47.44 -10.87 50.24
C ALA A 291 -46.56 -10.11 49.21
N PRO A 292 -46.93 -10.12 47.90
CA PRO A 292 -47.20 -11.26 46.98
C PRO A 292 -46.42 -11.09 45.63
N SER A 293 -45.80 -12.11 45.02
CA SER A 293 -46.29 -13.22 44.17
C SER A 293 -46.67 -12.88 42.70
N ASN A 294 -46.10 -13.71 41.81
CA ASN A 294 -46.53 -14.19 40.48
C ASN A 294 -45.94 -13.49 39.23
N ASP A 295 -45.05 -14.13 38.46
CA ASP A 295 -45.17 -15.35 37.60
C ASP A 295 -45.72 -14.96 36.20
N THR A 296 -45.21 -15.40 35.04
CA THR A 296 -44.88 -16.76 34.55
C THR A 296 -43.97 -16.57 33.29
N GLU A 297 -42.80 -17.20 33.13
CA GLU A 297 -42.53 -18.51 32.48
C GLU A 297 -43.03 -18.60 30.99
N ALA A 298 -42.35 -19.19 30.00
CA ALA A 298 -41.23 -20.12 29.98
C ALA A 298 -40.58 -20.26 28.57
N THR A 299 -39.32 -20.73 28.59
CA THR A 299 -38.65 -21.69 27.69
C THR A 299 -38.43 -21.40 26.20
N ASN A 300 -37.15 -21.38 25.79
CA ASN A 300 -36.65 -22.41 24.87
C ASN A 300 -35.14 -22.67 25.01
N VAL A 301 -34.79 -23.91 24.68
CA VAL A 301 -33.69 -24.72 25.19
C VAL A 301 -32.37 -24.53 24.43
N SER A 302 -31.28 -24.58 25.21
CA SER A 302 -29.93 -25.08 24.96
C SER A 302 -29.45 -25.34 23.51
N ASN A 303 -28.34 -24.70 23.15
CA ASN A 303 -27.15 -25.44 22.70
C ASN A 303 -25.89 -24.58 22.90
N GLN A 304 -25.21 -24.82 24.02
CA GLN A 304 -23.81 -24.43 24.22
C GLN A 304 -22.93 -25.39 23.41
N GLN A 305 -22.10 -24.84 22.51
CA GLN A 305 -20.97 -25.57 21.96
C GLN A 305 -19.70 -24.77 22.22
N THR A 306 -19.02 -25.19 23.28
CA THR A 306 -17.67 -24.82 23.68
C THR A 306 -16.71 -25.12 22.54
N VAL A 307 -16.02 -24.10 22.02
CA VAL A 307 -14.85 -24.30 21.15
C VAL A 307 -13.66 -23.61 21.80
N THR A 308 -12.71 -24.46 22.17
CA THR A 308 -11.44 -24.21 22.83
C THR A 308 -10.62 -23.14 22.09
N ALA A 309 -10.25 -22.08 22.81
CA ALA A 309 -9.36 -21.04 22.31
C ALA A 309 -7.92 -21.56 22.26
N THR A 310 -7.38 -21.72 21.06
CA THR A 310 -5.95 -21.97 20.84
C THR A 310 -5.23 -20.62 20.80
N THR A 311 -4.74 -20.18 21.97
CA THR A 311 -3.98 -18.94 22.13
C THR A 311 -2.65 -19.04 21.39
N THR A 312 -2.54 -18.38 20.24
CA THR A 312 -1.25 -18.12 19.60
C THR A 312 -0.75 -16.77 20.09
N THR A 313 0.44 -16.75 20.68
CA THR A 313 1.11 -15.59 21.29
C THR A 313 1.08 -14.36 20.37
N ALA A 314 0.21 -13.40 20.66
CA ALA A 314 0.15 -12.14 19.93
C ALA A 314 1.32 -11.25 20.36
N ALA A 315 2.07 -10.72 19.39
CA ALA A 315 3.05 -9.68 19.64
C ALA A 315 2.36 -8.48 20.32
N GLN A 316 2.80 -8.10 21.52
CA GLN A 316 2.26 -6.92 22.19
C GLN A 316 2.77 -5.65 21.51
N TYR A 317 1.85 -4.88 20.95
CA TYR A 317 2.15 -3.55 20.41
C TYR A 317 2.39 -2.58 21.56
N THR A 318 3.39 -1.70 21.45
CA THR A 318 3.75 -0.71 22.48
C THR A 318 3.78 0.70 21.91
N GLY A 319 3.83 1.72 22.78
CA GLY A 319 3.85 3.13 22.37
C GLY A 319 2.60 3.55 21.61
N ASP A 320 2.79 4.36 20.56
CA ASP A 320 1.69 4.92 19.75
C ASP A 320 0.86 3.86 19.00
N ASN A 321 1.34 2.61 18.94
CA ASN A 321 0.66 1.49 18.32
C ASN A 321 -0.11 0.61 19.33
N ALA A 322 -0.14 0.97 20.62
CA ALA A 322 -0.80 0.18 21.65
C ALA A 322 -2.28 -0.12 21.35
N TYR A 323 -2.96 0.77 20.63
CA TYR A 323 -4.36 0.59 20.19
C TYR A 323 -4.58 -0.65 19.31
N LEU A 324 -3.52 -1.15 18.66
CA LEU A 324 -3.59 -2.39 17.87
C LEU A 324 -3.82 -3.63 18.73
N ASN A 325 -3.45 -3.60 20.02
CA ASN A 325 -3.72 -4.72 20.92
C ASN A 325 -5.23 -4.96 21.10
N ASP A 326 -6.06 -3.92 20.94
CA ASP A 326 -7.51 -4.05 21.07
C ASP A 326 -8.18 -4.51 19.76
N ILE A 327 -7.56 -4.19 18.62
CA ILE A 327 -8.17 -4.37 17.29
C ILE A 327 -7.68 -5.63 16.59
N VAL A 328 -6.37 -5.90 16.66
CA VAL A 328 -5.74 -7.00 15.94
C VAL A 328 -6.29 -8.36 16.36
N PRO A 329 -6.51 -8.68 17.65
CA PRO A 329 -7.08 -9.97 18.03
C PRO A 329 -8.47 -10.22 17.42
N GLN A 330 -9.36 -9.22 17.49
CA GLN A 330 -10.70 -9.35 16.91
C GLN A 330 -10.65 -9.43 15.38
N MET A 331 -9.77 -8.65 14.75
CA MET A 331 -9.52 -8.70 13.32
C MET A 331 -9.09 -10.09 12.85
N GLN A 332 -8.19 -10.74 13.58
CA GLN A 332 -7.72 -12.09 13.28
C GLN A 332 -8.87 -13.12 13.32
N ILE A 333 -9.70 -13.05 14.37
CA ILE A 333 -10.89 -13.91 14.53
C ILE A 333 -11.86 -13.72 13.37
N ASP A 334 -12.11 -12.48 12.96
CA ASP A 334 -13.07 -12.18 11.89
C ASP A 334 -12.54 -12.61 10.52
N ILE A 335 -11.23 -12.45 10.26
CA ILE A 335 -10.58 -12.97 9.06
C ILE A 335 -10.73 -14.50 8.99
N ASP A 336 -10.53 -15.21 10.11
CA ASP A 336 -10.71 -16.66 10.17
C ASP A 336 -12.13 -17.10 9.85
N LYS A 337 -13.12 -16.39 10.41
CA LYS A 337 -14.53 -16.63 10.06
C LYS A 337 -14.78 -16.41 8.57
N ILE A 338 -14.18 -15.38 7.97
CA ILE A 338 -14.36 -15.09 6.55
C ILE A 338 -13.76 -16.21 5.68
N TYR A 339 -12.54 -16.66 5.97
CA TYR A 339 -11.89 -17.76 5.25
C TYR A 339 -12.66 -19.08 5.40
N ASN A 340 -13.21 -19.35 6.57
CA ASN A 340 -14.03 -20.54 6.82
C ASN A 340 -15.46 -20.44 6.23
N SER A 341 -15.88 -19.27 5.73
CA SER A 341 -17.25 -19.05 5.26
C SER A 341 -17.54 -19.53 3.83
N SER A 342 -16.51 -19.90 3.06
CA SER A 342 -16.65 -20.28 1.64
C SER A 342 -15.39 -20.96 1.12
N SER A 343 -15.54 -22.00 0.30
CA SER A 343 -14.42 -22.61 -0.46
C SER A 343 -14.05 -21.84 -1.72
N ASP A 344 -14.92 -20.95 -2.23
CA ASP A 344 -14.61 -20.07 -3.36
C ASP A 344 -13.70 -18.90 -2.92
N ILE A 345 -12.44 -18.94 -3.36
CA ILE A 345 -11.39 -17.95 -3.09
C ILE A 345 -11.81 -16.54 -3.54
N SER A 346 -12.57 -16.40 -4.63
CA SER A 346 -13.01 -15.10 -5.13
C SER A 346 -14.02 -14.45 -4.19
N VAL A 347 -14.93 -15.26 -3.62
CA VAL A 347 -15.91 -14.81 -2.61
C VAL A 347 -15.20 -14.43 -1.30
N VAL A 348 -14.24 -15.26 -0.85
CA VAL A 348 -13.43 -14.98 0.34
C VAL A 348 -12.69 -13.65 0.18
N ARG A 349 -11.97 -13.45 -0.93
CA ARG A 349 -11.25 -12.19 -1.22
C ARG A 349 -12.17 -10.97 -1.19
N ARG A 350 -13.38 -11.08 -1.74
CA ARG A 350 -14.37 -9.98 -1.73
C ARG A 350 -14.82 -9.65 -0.31
N LYS A 351 -15.07 -10.66 0.53
CA LYS A 351 -15.49 -10.49 1.93
C LYS A 351 -14.37 -9.87 2.77
N VAL A 352 -13.14 -10.36 2.64
CA VAL A 352 -11.94 -9.80 3.31
C VAL A 352 -11.76 -8.33 2.94
N LYS A 353 -11.90 -7.99 1.64
CA LYS A 353 -11.80 -6.60 1.17
C LYS A 353 -12.86 -5.68 1.77
N LYS A 354 -14.11 -6.15 1.86
CA LYS A 354 -15.21 -5.39 2.47
C LYS A 354 -14.96 -5.18 3.97
N TYR A 355 -14.50 -6.22 4.66
CA TYR A 355 -14.17 -6.16 6.09
C TYR A 355 -13.05 -5.15 6.37
N TYR A 356 -11.92 -5.26 5.67
CA TYR A 356 -10.80 -4.32 5.79
C TYR A 356 -11.23 -2.86 5.61
N ARG A 357 -12.04 -2.56 4.59
CA ARG A 357 -12.53 -1.20 4.34
C ARG A 357 -13.40 -0.68 5.49
N GLY A 358 -14.24 -1.54 6.06
CA GLY A 358 -15.07 -1.19 7.22
C GLY A 358 -14.21 -0.86 8.43
N LEU A 359 -13.28 -1.75 8.77
CA LEU A 359 -12.40 -1.57 9.93
C LEU A 359 -11.45 -0.38 9.77
N ARG A 360 -10.91 -0.15 8.57
CA ARG A 360 -10.06 1.02 8.30
C ARG A 360 -10.83 2.34 8.37
N ALA A 361 -12.11 2.32 8.01
CA ALA A 361 -12.97 3.50 8.13
C ALA A 361 -13.32 3.87 9.58
N THR A 362 -13.12 2.97 10.55
CA THR A 362 -13.28 3.30 11.98
C THR A 362 -12.02 3.94 12.58
N LEU A 363 -10.88 3.94 11.87
CA LEU A 363 -9.59 4.47 12.33
C LEU A 363 -9.27 5.87 11.78
N LYS A 364 -10.28 6.67 11.45
CA LYS A 364 -10.11 7.98 10.79
C LYS A 364 -9.35 9.02 11.62
N ASP A 365 -9.26 8.81 12.93
CA ASP A 365 -8.61 9.70 13.90
C ASP A 365 -7.12 9.35 14.13
N LYS A 366 -6.61 8.30 13.47
CA LYS A 366 -5.22 7.83 13.64
C LYS A 366 -4.26 8.54 12.67
N THR A 367 -3.01 8.68 13.10
CA THR A 367 -1.94 9.24 12.26
C THR A 367 -1.62 8.30 11.10
N GLN A 368 -0.93 8.81 10.07
CA GLN A 368 -0.53 7.99 8.94
C GLN A 368 0.37 6.81 9.37
N GLU A 369 1.30 7.03 10.29
CA GLU A 369 2.19 5.99 10.82
C GLU A 369 1.43 4.91 11.58
N GLN A 370 0.42 5.29 12.37
CA GLN A 370 -0.46 4.35 13.07
C GLN A 370 -1.29 3.54 12.08
N LEU A 371 -1.85 4.18 11.06
CA LEU A 371 -2.60 3.50 9.99
C LEU A 371 -1.72 2.54 9.20
N ASP A 372 -0.45 2.89 8.98
CA ASP A 372 0.52 2.02 8.32
C ASP A 372 0.86 0.80 9.18
N ALA A 373 0.96 0.96 10.49
CA ALA A 373 1.14 -0.15 11.43
C ALA A 373 -0.08 -1.10 11.43
N PHE A 374 -1.30 -0.57 11.37
CA PHE A 374 -2.52 -1.36 11.20
C PHE A 374 -2.53 -2.11 9.86
N ASP A 375 -2.22 -1.42 8.76
CA ASP A 375 -2.19 -1.99 7.42
C ASP A 375 -1.17 -3.13 7.32
N LYS A 376 -0.02 -2.98 7.98
CA LYS A 376 1.01 -4.01 8.09
C LYS A 376 0.51 -5.23 8.85
N ALA A 377 -0.07 -5.05 10.04
CA ALA A 377 -0.61 -6.13 10.86
C ALA A 377 -1.72 -6.92 10.14
N PHE A 378 -2.61 -6.22 9.43
CA PHE A 378 -3.65 -6.84 8.61
C PHE A 378 -3.05 -7.67 7.46
N ALA A 379 -2.08 -7.11 6.74
CA ALA A 379 -1.46 -7.76 5.59
C ALA A 379 -0.66 -9.00 5.99
N GLU A 380 0.10 -8.94 7.08
CA GLU A 380 0.86 -10.07 7.62
C GLU A 380 -0.06 -11.25 7.95
N TYR A 381 -1.14 -11.00 8.70
CA TYR A 381 -2.08 -12.05 9.07
C TYR A 381 -2.88 -12.60 7.88
N ASN A 382 -3.37 -11.73 6.99
CA ASN A 382 -4.11 -12.19 5.81
C ASN A 382 -3.22 -13.01 4.86
N ASN A 383 -1.92 -12.73 4.79
CA ASN A 383 -0.98 -13.54 4.02
C ASN A 383 -0.68 -14.88 4.68
N SER A 384 -0.75 -15.01 6.01
CA SER A 384 -0.60 -16.29 6.69
C SER A 384 -1.78 -17.25 6.49
N LYS A 385 -2.88 -16.78 5.86
CA LYS A 385 -4.08 -17.58 5.54
C LYS A 385 -4.11 -18.04 4.08
N LYS A 386 -3.18 -17.59 3.25
CA LYS A 386 -2.96 -18.11 1.88
C LYS A 386 -2.09 -19.34 1.95
#